data_AF-A0A3D9L3G4-F1
#
_entry.id   AF-A0A3D9L3G4-F1
#
_cell.length_a   1.000
_cell.length_b   1.000
_cell.length_c   1.000
_cell.angle_alpha   90.00
_cell.angle_beta   90.00
_cell.angle_gamma   90.00
#
_symmetry.space_group_name_H-M   'P 1'
#
loop_
_entity.id
_entity.type
_entity.pdbx_description
1 polymer ?
#
loop_
_entity_poly.entity_id
_entity_poly.type
_entity_poly.pdbx_seq_one_letter_code
_entity_poly.pdbx_strand_id
1 'polypeptide(L)'
;MKALVIYLGLMLPIGLTAESLEMRISRVTSQWKSEMQKLTEYQGLKSFCEQSAYRRQVIAMLHEIHAYHDELEKLLTSPHSAHTTRVARRLIRHLDHLEEHYNVHAFKLFFHDQCGLQQKIERRSAHYKAGFGVHSYSGKVYAQEVEMYRYIKKLTRKIVRIRKHVGHFYRRKPAWDHS
;
A
#
# COMPACT_ATOMS: atom_id res chain seq x y z
N MET A 1 -68.87 6.38 0.90
CA MET A 1 -67.87 5.44 1.46
C MET A 1 -66.51 5.86 0.93
N LYS A 2 -65.63 6.38 1.80
CA LYS A 2 -64.33 6.95 1.43
C LYS A 2 -63.24 5.89 1.56
N ALA A 3 -62.44 5.76 0.51
CA ALA A 3 -61.21 4.98 0.47
C ALA A 3 -60.13 5.64 1.34
N LEU A 4 -59.32 4.82 2.01
CA LEU A 4 -58.01 5.20 2.52
C LEU A 4 -57.19 3.94 2.79
N VAL A 5 -56.39 3.53 1.81
CA VAL A 5 -55.31 2.55 1.99
C VAL A 5 -54.05 3.37 2.25
N ILE A 6 -53.59 3.38 3.50
CA ILE A 6 -52.33 4.01 3.89
C ILE A 6 -51.22 3.00 3.64
N TYR A 7 -50.48 3.17 2.54
CA TYR A 7 -49.21 2.49 2.31
C TYR A 7 -48.13 3.22 3.12
N LEU A 8 -47.88 2.74 4.35
CA LEU A 8 -46.69 3.12 5.12
C LEU A 8 -45.49 2.31 4.58
N GLY A 9 -44.83 2.88 3.58
CA GLY A 9 -43.53 2.41 3.11
C GLY A 9 -42.48 2.60 4.20
N LEU A 10 -42.17 1.53 4.92
CA LEU A 10 -40.97 1.38 5.74
C LEU A 10 -39.73 1.39 4.83
N MET A 11 -39.28 2.57 4.42
CA MET A 11 -37.91 2.75 3.97
C MET A 11 -37.02 2.79 5.22
N LEU A 12 -36.58 1.61 5.65
CA LEU A 12 -35.43 1.50 6.55
C LEU A 12 -34.24 2.20 5.87
N PRO A 13 -33.62 3.23 6.47
CA PRO A 13 -32.37 3.72 5.96
C PRO A 13 -31.36 2.58 6.14
N ILE A 14 -30.87 2.04 5.03
CA ILE A 14 -29.66 1.23 5.03
C ILE A 14 -28.55 2.19 5.47
N GLY A 15 -28.30 2.23 6.78
CA GLY A 15 -27.17 2.94 7.34
C GLY A 15 -25.93 2.28 6.76
N LEU A 16 -25.29 2.93 5.78
CA LEU A 16 -23.89 2.65 5.46
C LEU A 16 -23.11 2.97 6.73
N THR A 17 -22.79 1.96 7.52
CA THR A 17 -21.85 2.12 8.63
C THR A 17 -20.49 2.46 8.03
N ALA A 18 -19.88 3.56 8.50
CA ALA A 18 -18.54 3.94 8.06
C ALA A 18 -17.58 2.77 8.33
N GLU A 19 -16.82 2.37 7.30
CA GLU A 19 -15.85 1.28 7.40
C GLU A 19 -14.79 1.62 8.47
N SER A 20 -14.50 0.67 9.37
CA SER A 20 -13.49 0.88 10.41
C SER A 20 -12.10 1.08 9.80
N LEU A 21 -11.25 1.88 10.46
CA LEU A 21 -9.86 2.11 10.05
C LEU A 21 -9.08 0.80 9.90
N GLU A 22 -9.31 -0.18 10.79
CA GLU A 22 -8.72 -1.53 10.67
C GLU A 22 -9.07 -2.22 9.35
N MET A 23 -10.34 -2.19 8.95
CA MET A 23 -10.80 -2.81 7.70
C MET A 23 -10.21 -2.09 6.48
N ARG A 24 -10.21 -0.74 6.49
CA ARG A 24 -9.60 0.08 5.43
C ARG A 24 -8.12 -0.26 5.23
N ILE A 25 -7.35 -0.33 6.33
CA ILE A 25 -5.93 -0.70 6.32
C ILE A 25 -5.74 -2.13 5.79
N SER A 26 -6.59 -3.07 6.21
CA SER A 26 -6.51 -4.46 5.75
C SER A 26 -6.79 -4.59 4.25
N ARG A 27 -7.79 -3.86 3.75
CA ARG A 27 -8.14 -3.81 2.32
C ARG A 27 -7.00 -3.24 1.49
N VAL A 28 -6.54 -2.03 1.82
CA VAL A 28 -5.48 -1.37 1.04
C VAL A 28 -4.17 -2.18 1.08
N THR A 29 -3.84 -2.81 2.21
CA THR A 29 -2.67 -3.70 2.31
C THR A 29 -2.80 -4.92 1.41
N SER A 30 -4.01 -5.46 1.26
CA SER A 30 -4.25 -6.64 0.41
C SER A 30 -4.16 -6.28 -1.07
N GLN A 31 -4.74 -5.13 -1.46
CA GLN A 31 -4.61 -4.58 -2.81
C GLN A 31 -3.14 -4.27 -3.13
N TRP A 32 -2.42 -3.64 -2.20
CA TRP A 32 -1.00 -3.34 -2.31
C TRP A 32 -0.19 -4.59 -2.62
N LYS A 33 -0.39 -5.68 -1.88
CA LYS A 33 0.33 -6.95 -2.13
C LYS A 33 0.12 -7.47 -3.55
N SER A 34 -1.11 -7.41 -4.06
CA SER A 34 -1.45 -7.90 -5.40
C SER A 34 -0.78 -7.04 -6.48
N GLU A 35 -0.89 -5.72 -6.38
CA GLU A 35 -0.27 -4.81 -7.35
C GLU A 35 1.25 -4.85 -7.33
N MET A 36 1.83 -4.95 -6.13
CA MET A 36 3.27 -5.06 -5.96
C MET A 36 3.85 -6.32 -6.58
N GLN A 37 3.13 -7.44 -6.56
CA GLN A 37 3.57 -8.66 -7.25
C GLN A 37 3.75 -8.40 -8.76
N LYS A 38 2.79 -7.72 -9.39
CA LYS A 38 2.87 -7.36 -10.81
C LYS A 38 4.05 -6.44 -11.08
N LEU A 39 4.26 -5.41 -10.25
CA LEU A 39 5.36 -4.45 -10.43
C LEU A 39 6.76 -5.05 -10.26
N THR A 40 6.90 -6.23 -9.65
CA THR A 40 8.19 -6.92 -9.60
C THR A 40 8.59 -7.56 -10.92
N GLU A 41 7.63 -7.74 -11.84
CA GLU A 41 7.85 -8.29 -13.17
C GLU A 41 8.20 -7.17 -14.15
N TYR A 42 9.09 -7.45 -15.10
CA TYR A 42 9.56 -6.46 -16.07
C TYR A 42 8.42 -5.84 -16.89
N GLN A 43 7.41 -6.65 -17.23
CA GLN A 43 6.23 -6.18 -17.97
C GLN A 43 5.28 -5.33 -17.09
N GLY A 44 5.21 -5.62 -15.80
CA GLY A 44 4.46 -4.80 -14.85
C GLY A 44 5.11 -3.43 -14.66
N LEU A 45 6.44 -3.38 -14.52
CA LEU A 45 7.20 -2.13 -14.51
C LEU A 45 7.01 -1.36 -15.83
N LYS A 46 7.08 -2.04 -16.99
CA LYS A 46 6.84 -1.42 -18.30
C LYS A 46 5.49 -0.68 -18.33
N SER A 47 4.45 -1.39 -17.91
CA SER A 47 3.09 -0.88 -17.86
C SER A 47 2.99 0.33 -16.93
N PHE A 48 3.66 0.29 -15.77
CA PHE A 48 3.73 1.43 -14.85
C PHE A 48 4.43 2.65 -15.47
N CYS A 49 5.52 2.44 -16.20
CA CYS A 49 6.28 3.52 -16.82
C CYS A 49 5.49 4.19 -17.96
N GLU A 50 4.82 3.40 -18.79
CA GLU A 50 4.14 3.87 -20.00
C GLU A 50 2.72 4.38 -19.71
N GLN A 51 2.00 3.78 -18.76
CA GLN A 51 0.59 4.07 -18.52
C GLN A 51 0.44 5.02 -17.33
N SER A 52 0.21 6.30 -17.62
CA SER A 52 0.05 7.32 -16.58
C SER A 52 -1.09 7.04 -15.59
N ALA A 53 -2.17 6.40 -16.06
CA ALA A 53 -3.29 6.00 -15.22
C ALA A 53 -2.89 4.94 -14.19
N TYR A 54 -2.19 3.88 -14.64
CA TYR A 54 -1.71 2.83 -13.74
C TYR A 54 -0.72 3.37 -12.71
N ARG A 55 0.22 4.21 -13.16
CA ARG A 55 1.16 4.91 -12.27
C ARG A 55 0.45 5.74 -11.20
N ARG A 56 -0.55 6.54 -11.58
CA ARG A 56 -1.34 7.34 -10.63
C ARG A 56 -2.07 6.46 -9.62
N GLN A 57 -2.66 5.35 -10.06
CA GLN A 57 -3.36 4.41 -9.18
C GLN A 57 -2.42 3.81 -8.11
N VAL A 58 -1.25 3.34 -8.52
CA VAL A 58 -0.26 2.76 -7.59
C VAL A 58 0.25 3.81 -6.59
N ILE A 59 0.55 5.02 -7.07
CA ILE A 59 0.99 6.13 -6.21
C ILE A 59 -0.11 6.55 -5.24
N ALA A 60 -1.37 6.60 -5.69
CA ALA A 60 -2.52 6.92 -4.85
C ALA A 60 -2.71 5.88 -3.73
N MET A 61 -2.48 4.60 -4.02
CA MET A 61 -2.54 3.54 -3.00
C MET A 61 -1.47 3.72 -1.92
N LEU A 62 -0.26 4.13 -2.29
CA LEU A 62 0.78 4.45 -1.30
C LEU A 62 0.42 5.71 -0.49
N HIS A 63 -0.17 6.73 -1.12
CA HIS A 63 -0.71 7.89 -0.40
C HIS A 63 -1.80 7.49 0.60
N GLU A 64 -2.71 6.61 0.21
CA GLU A 64 -3.78 6.12 1.11
C GLU A 64 -3.20 5.38 2.33
N ILE A 65 -2.15 4.56 2.12
CA ILE A 65 -1.44 3.90 3.21
C ILE A 65 -0.82 4.91 4.19
N HIS A 66 -0.20 5.96 3.68
CA HIS A 66 0.38 7.03 4.51
C HIS A 66 -0.69 7.91 5.16
N ALA A 67 -1.83 8.16 4.53
CA ALA A 67 -2.95 8.84 5.18
C ALA A 67 -3.49 8.04 6.38
N TYR A 68 -3.53 6.70 6.26
CA TYR A 68 -3.91 5.84 7.39
C TYR A 68 -2.86 5.79 8.49
N HIS A 69 -1.59 6.03 8.17
CA HIS A 69 -0.57 6.28 9.18
C HIS A 69 -0.95 7.51 10.01
N ASP A 70 -1.20 8.66 9.39
CA ASP A 70 -1.55 9.89 10.13
C ASP A 70 -2.79 9.70 11.02
N GLU A 71 -3.82 8.98 10.53
CA GLU A 71 -5.00 8.62 11.31
C GLU A 71 -4.66 7.71 12.51
N LEU A 72 -3.81 6.70 12.30
CA LEU A 72 -3.34 5.81 13.37
C LEU A 72 -2.52 6.53 14.41
N GLU A 73 -1.60 7.41 14.02
CA GLU A 73 -0.74 8.11 14.95
C GLU A 73 -1.56 8.96 15.91
N LYS A 74 -2.52 9.73 15.41
CA LYS A 74 -3.48 10.51 16.22
C LYS A 74 -4.25 9.64 17.21
N LEU A 75 -4.69 8.46 16.78
CA LEU A 75 -5.38 7.52 17.65
C LEU A 75 -4.46 6.97 18.76
N LEU A 76 -3.20 6.72 18.44
CA LEU A 76 -2.22 6.13 19.33
C LEU A 76 -1.63 7.13 20.33
N THR A 77 -1.61 8.43 20.02
CA THR A 77 -1.13 9.49 20.91
C THR A 77 -2.23 10.12 21.77
N SER A 78 -3.50 9.74 21.56
CA SER A 78 -4.64 10.24 22.34
C SER A 78 -4.50 9.92 23.84
N PRO A 79 -4.89 10.82 24.76
CA PRO A 79 -4.80 10.59 26.21
C PRO A 79 -5.51 9.31 26.68
N HIS A 80 -6.60 8.92 26.02
CA HIS A 80 -7.36 7.71 26.33
C HIS A 80 -6.65 6.41 25.91
N SER A 81 -5.59 6.47 25.09
CA SER A 81 -4.79 5.31 24.70
C SER A 81 -3.63 5.03 25.65
N ALA A 82 -3.44 5.84 26.72
CA ALA A 82 -2.26 5.83 27.60
C ALA A 82 -1.93 4.45 28.21
N HIS A 83 -2.90 3.54 28.33
CA HIS A 83 -2.70 2.17 28.82
C HIS A 83 -2.03 1.22 27.79
N THR A 84 -1.79 1.66 26.55
CA THR A 84 -1.32 0.83 25.42
C THR A 84 0.16 0.95 25.08
N THR A 85 0.96 1.46 26.03
CA THR A 85 2.31 1.98 25.80
C THR A 85 3.24 1.10 24.97
N ARG A 86 3.31 -0.23 25.16
CA ARG A 86 4.27 -1.05 24.41
C ARG A 86 3.85 -1.32 22.96
N VAL A 87 2.57 -1.60 22.72
CA VAL A 87 2.05 -1.90 21.37
C VAL A 87 1.94 -0.61 20.56
N ALA A 88 1.42 0.46 21.16
CA ALA A 88 1.33 1.77 20.52
C ALA A 88 2.71 2.33 20.14
N ARG A 89 3.67 2.35 21.08
CA ARG A 89 5.06 2.79 20.76
C ARG A 89 5.72 1.94 19.68
N ARG A 90 5.44 0.63 19.63
CA ARG A 90 5.98 -0.24 18.58
C ARG A 90 5.35 0.08 17.23
N LEU A 91 4.04 0.34 17.21
CA LEU A 91 3.32 0.71 16.00
C LEU A 91 3.82 2.05 15.47
N ILE A 92 3.91 3.09 16.33
CA ILE A 92 4.47 4.41 15.97
C ILE A 92 5.85 4.26 15.33
N ARG A 93 6.81 3.57 15.96
CA ARG A 93 8.14 3.33 15.35
C ARG A 93 8.11 2.62 14.00
N HIS A 94 7.12 1.75 13.76
CA HIS A 94 6.99 1.09 12.46
C HIS A 94 6.43 2.04 11.39
N LEU A 95 5.57 2.96 11.81
CA LEU A 95 5.02 3.99 10.96
C LEU A 95 6.08 5.07 10.64
N ASP A 96 6.85 5.54 11.64
CA ASP A 96 7.97 6.48 11.45
C ASP A 96 8.98 5.94 10.42
N HIS A 97 9.38 4.67 10.58
CA HIS A 97 10.31 4.03 9.64
C HIS A 97 9.71 3.90 8.22
N LEU A 98 8.40 3.73 8.09
CA LEU A 98 7.75 3.71 6.78
C LEU A 98 7.85 5.10 6.12
N GLU A 99 7.60 6.16 6.89
CA GLU A 99 7.67 7.55 6.40
C GLU A 99 9.10 7.96 6.05
N GLU A 100 10.07 7.68 6.92
CA GLU A 100 11.46 8.10 6.72
C GLU A 100 12.09 7.46 5.48
N HIS A 101 11.87 6.16 5.27
CA HIS A 101 12.59 5.40 4.26
C HIS A 101 11.76 5.00 3.03
N TYR A 102 10.44 5.10 3.12
CA TYR A 102 9.52 4.66 2.08
C TYR A 102 8.33 5.61 1.88
N ASN A 103 8.53 6.91 2.11
CA ASN A 103 7.57 7.93 1.71
C ASN A 103 7.34 7.92 0.19
N VAL A 104 6.28 8.61 -0.23
CA VAL A 104 5.88 8.68 -1.64
C VAL A 104 6.98 9.30 -2.52
N HIS A 105 7.78 10.22 -2.00
CA HIS A 105 8.86 10.84 -2.76
C HIS A 105 9.97 9.82 -3.08
N ALA A 106 10.47 9.09 -2.08
CA ALA A 106 11.44 8.01 -2.26
C ALA A 106 10.93 6.94 -3.24
N PHE A 107 9.63 6.59 -3.14
CA PHE A 107 9.00 5.68 -4.09
C PHE A 107 9.01 6.21 -5.53
N LYS A 108 8.62 7.47 -5.73
CA LYS A 108 8.63 8.11 -7.07
C LYS A 108 10.05 8.17 -7.66
N LEU A 109 11.05 8.50 -6.85
CA LEU A 109 12.45 8.54 -7.27
C LEU A 109 12.93 7.15 -7.71
N PHE A 110 12.73 6.13 -6.87
CA PHE A 110 13.11 4.76 -7.23
C PHE A 110 12.48 4.33 -8.56
N PHE A 111 11.17 4.52 -8.74
CA PHE A 111 10.51 4.14 -9.98
C PHE A 111 10.90 5.00 -11.18
N HIS A 112 11.25 6.27 -10.98
CA HIS A 112 11.79 7.11 -12.04
C HIS A 112 13.09 6.52 -12.61
N ASP A 113 14.02 6.14 -11.74
CA ASP A 113 15.29 5.52 -12.12
C ASP A 113 15.06 4.19 -12.84
N GLN A 114 14.12 3.38 -12.35
CA GLN A 114 13.79 2.09 -12.94
C GLN A 114 13.12 2.25 -14.32
N CYS A 115 12.26 3.25 -14.51
CA CYS A 115 11.72 3.56 -15.83
C CYS A 115 12.81 4.04 -16.80
N GLY A 116 13.78 4.83 -16.33
CA GLY A 116 14.94 5.24 -17.13
C GLY A 116 15.81 4.04 -17.55
N LEU A 117 16.06 3.11 -16.61
CA LEU A 117 16.78 1.87 -16.88
C LEU A 117 16.04 1.00 -17.90
N GLN A 118 14.73 0.82 -17.74
CA GLN A 118 13.93 0.03 -18.65
C GLN A 118 13.96 0.61 -20.06
N GLN A 119 13.78 1.92 -20.21
CA GLN A 119 13.89 2.58 -21.50
C GLN A 119 15.28 2.39 -22.14
N LYS A 120 16.36 2.43 -21.35
CA LYS A 120 17.72 2.15 -21.82
C LYS A 120 17.89 0.69 -22.28
N ILE A 121 17.26 -0.26 -21.60
CA ILE A 121 17.27 -1.67 -21.97
C ILE A 121 16.59 -1.86 -23.33
N GLU A 122 15.38 -1.31 -23.49
CA GLU A 122 14.59 -1.40 -24.72
C GLU A 122 15.30 -0.76 -25.93
N ARG A 123 15.80 0.48 -25.77
CA ARG A 123 16.49 1.23 -26.85
C ARG A 123 17.73 0.52 -27.37
N ARG A 124 18.38 -0.30 -26.55
CA ARG A 124 19.61 -1.03 -26.89
C ARG A 124 19.38 -2.53 -27.06
N SER A 125 18.12 -2.95 -27.17
CA SER A 125 17.74 -4.37 -27.26
C SER A 125 18.47 -5.12 -28.37
N ALA A 126 18.61 -4.53 -29.57
CA ALA A 126 19.37 -5.12 -30.68
C ALA A 126 20.85 -5.37 -30.33
N HIS A 127 21.49 -4.43 -29.63
CA HIS A 127 22.87 -4.60 -29.17
C HIS A 127 22.98 -5.69 -28.10
N TYR A 128 22.03 -5.75 -27.16
CA TYR A 128 22.04 -6.76 -26.10
C TYR A 128 21.66 -8.17 -26.57
N LYS A 129 20.99 -8.32 -27.72
CA LYS A 129 20.74 -9.65 -28.33
C LYS A 129 22.03 -10.37 -28.71
N ALA A 130 23.10 -9.63 -29.02
CA ALA A 130 24.42 -10.19 -29.32
C ALA A 130 25.28 -10.43 -28.06
N GLY A 131 24.81 -10.03 -26.88
CA GLY A 131 25.53 -10.18 -25.61
C GLY A 131 25.27 -11.52 -24.92
N PHE A 132 26.16 -11.90 -24.00
CA PHE A 132 26.05 -13.11 -23.19
C PHE A 132 25.89 -12.79 -21.70
N GLY A 133 25.23 -13.69 -20.95
CA GLY A 133 25.06 -13.58 -19.50
C GLY A 133 24.43 -12.25 -19.07
N VAL A 134 25.05 -11.54 -18.12
CA VAL A 134 24.56 -10.25 -17.58
C VAL A 134 24.58 -9.09 -18.58
N HIS A 135 25.22 -9.28 -19.74
CA HIS A 135 25.25 -8.30 -20.84
C HIS A 135 24.20 -8.60 -21.91
N SER A 136 23.55 -9.77 -21.86
CA SER A 136 22.44 -10.08 -22.75
C SER A 136 21.19 -9.30 -22.38
N TYR A 137 20.23 -9.22 -23.30
CA TYR A 137 18.94 -8.59 -23.03
C TYR A 137 18.24 -9.24 -21.83
N SER A 138 18.17 -10.57 -21.80
CA SER A 138 17.56 -11.32 -20.70
C SER A 138 18.30 -11.13 -19.38
N GLY A 139 19.63 -11.03 -19.40
CA GLY A 139 20.43 -10.74 -18.21
C GLY A 139 20.14 -9.35 -17.64
N LYS A 140 19.94 -8.34 -18.49
CA LYS A 140 19.56 -6.98 -18.06
C LYS A 140 18.14 -6.94 -17.49
N VAL A 141 17.19 -7.59 -18.16
CA VAL A 141 15.80 -7.74 -17.68
C VAL A 141 15.80 -8.37 -16.29
N TYR A 142 16.47 -9.52 -16.13
CA TYR A 142 16.52 -10.23 -14.86
C TYR A 142 17.16 -9.39 -13.74
N ALA A 143 18.26 -8.68 -14.03
CA ALA A 143 18.90 -7.80 -13.05
C ALA A 143 17.95 -6.68 -12.58
N GLN A 144 17.17 -6.11 -13.49
CA GLN A 144 16.16 -5.10 -13.15
C GLN A 144 15.03 -5.69 -12.29
N GLU A 145 14.50 -6.86 -12.65
CA GLU A 145 13.46 -7.54 -11.86
C GLU A 145 13.93 -7.86 -10.44
N VAL A 146 15.20 -8.25 -10.26
CA VAL A 146 15.80 -8.48 -8.94
C VAL A 146 15.83 -7.21 -8.10
N GLU A 147 16.20 -6.07 -8.68
CA GLU A 147 16.20 -4.78 -7.97
C GLU A 147 14.78 -4.33 -7.61
N MET A 148 13.84 -4.44 -8.55
CA MET A 148 12.41 -4.20 -8.32
C MET A 148 11.88 -5.04 -7.17
N TYR A 149 12.15 -6.35 -7.21
CA TYR A 149 11.75 -7.30 -6.18
C TYR A 149 12.31 -6.93 -4.81
N ARG A 150 13.61 -6.60 -4.72
CA ARG A 150 14.25 -6.23 -3.45
C ARG A 150 13.60 -5.01 -2.82
N TYR A 151 13.37 -3.95 -3.59
CA TYR A 151 12.75 -2.72 -3.10
C TYR A 151 11.30 -2.98 -2.66
N ILE A 152 10.48 -3.52 -3.56
CA ILE A 152 9.06 -3.76 -3.33
C ILE A 152 8.82 -4.73 -2.16
N LYS A 153 9.64 -5.78 -2.04
CA LYS A 153 9.54 -6.74 -0.93
C LYS A 153 9.80 -6.08 0.42
N LYS A 154 10.79 -5.19 0.51
CA LYS A 154 11.10 -4.46 1.77
C LYS A 154 9.94 -3.56 2.16
N LEU A 155 9.44 -2.74 1.23
CA LEU A 155 8.29 -1.86 1.45
C LEU A 155 7.04 -2.65 1.86
N THR A 156 6.69 -3.68 1.10
CA THR A 156 5.52 -4.53 1.37
C THR A 156 5.60 -5.20 2.75
N ARG A 157 6.80 -5.65 3.18
CA ARG A 157 6.99 -6.21 4.53
C ARG A 157 6.72 -5.19 5.63
N LYS A 158 7.05 -3.91 5.43
CA LYS A 158 6.78 -2.84 6.40
C LYS A 158 5.28 -2.60 6.52
N ILE A 159 4.58 -2.44 5.40
CA ILE A 159 3.11 -2.25 5.35
C ILE A 159 2.38 -3.44 6.00
N VAL A 160 2.75 -4.67 5.65
CA VAL A 160 2.14 -5.88 6.25
C VAL A 160 2.39 -5.96 7.75
N ARG A 161 3.56 -5.52 8.23
CA ARG A 161 3.88 -5.48 9.67
C ARG A 161 3.02 -4.45 10.39
N ILE A 162 2.81 -3.27 9.81
CA ILE A 162 1.89 -2.25 10.34
C ILE A 162 0.48 -2.83 10.44
N ARG A 163 -0.08 -3.37 9.36
CA ARG A 163 -1.40 -4.02 9.36
C ARG A 163 -1.53 -5.07 10.48
N LYS A 164 -0.52 -5.92 10.66
CA LYS A 164 -0.51 -6.93 11.72
C LYS A 164 -0.60 -6.27 13.11
N HIS A 165 0.17 -5.21 13.35
CA HIS A 165 0.15 -4.51 14.63
C HIS A 165 -1.16 -3.75 14.87
N VAL A 166 -1.75 -3.16 13.83
CA VAL A 166 -3.09 -2.56 13.88
C VAL A 166 -4.13 -3.61 14.30
N GLY A 167 -4.15 -4.78 13.68
CA GLY A 167 -5.08 -5.85 14.08
C GLY A 167 -4.80 -6.44 15.48
N HIS A 168 -3.59 -6.28 16.02
CA HIS A 168 -3.34 -6.58 17.44
C HIS A 168 -3.85 -5.47 18.37
N PHE A 169 -3.75 -4.20 17.95
CA PHE A 169 -4.26 -3.06 18.69
C PHE A 169 -5.78 -3.11 18.81
N TYR A 170 -6.51 -3.25 17.69
CA TYR A 170 -7.98 -3.27 17.69
C TYR A 170 -8.57 -4.48 18.44
N ARG A 171 -7.94 -5.66 18.39
CA ARG A 171 -8.38 -6.82 19.19
C ARG A 171 -8.28 -6.62 20.70
N ARG A 172 -7.38 -5.74 21.17
CA ARG A 172 -7.18 -5.49 22.60
C ARG A 172 -7.91 -4.24 23.09
N LYS A 173 -8.31 -3.36 22.18
CA LYS A 173 -9.02 -2.11 22.47
C LYS A 173 -10.27 -2.28 23.36
N PRO A 174 -11.18 -3.26 23.14
CA PRO A 174 -12.36 -3.42 23.99
C PRO A 174 -12.05 -3.72 25.46
N ALA A 175 -10.97 -4.46 25.73
CA ALA A 175 -10.55 -4.73 27.11
C ALA A 175 -10.11 -3.46 27.84
N TRP A 176 -9.70 -2.43 27.11
CA TRP A 176 -9.16 -1.18 27.66
C TRP A 176 -10.21 -0.08 27.77
N ASP A 177 -11.17 -0.04 26.84
CA ASP A 177 -12.27 0.93 26.89
C ASP A 177 -13.24 0.64 28.07
N HIS A 178 -13.09 -0.49 28.76
CA HIS A 178 -13.88 -0.92 29.91
C HIS A 178 -13.07 -1.12 31.21
N SER A 179 -11.79 -0.70 31.24
CA SER A 179 -10.93 -0.70 32.44
C SER A 179 -10.82 0.72 33.01
#